data_AF-A0A367AVV0-F1
#
_entry.id   AF-A0A367AVV0-F1
#
_cell.length_a   1.000
_cell.length_b   1.000
_cell.length_c   1.000
_cell.angle_alpha   90.00
_cell.angle_beta   90.00
_cell.angle_gamma   90.00
#
_symmetry.space_group_name_H-M   'P 1'
#
loop_
_entity.id
_entity.type
_entity.pdbx_description
1 polymer ?
#
loop_
_entity_poly.entity_id
_entity_poly.type
_entity_poly.pdbx_seq_one_letter_code
_entity_poly.pdbx_strand_id
1 'polypeptide(L)'
;MAPAPQREDDARRGDDGSWRVLLGAIAAVGVLSVAVLVAVWDAGSGTLGFELGKALMQLVLVVLAGALVKFLADEHARKRTAADQRAAAREAVEQQRAAEREALVQQRRESLRGVLARATDAYQAVKRARRLLRAGLIHDPDGAVRVGEVVYDEQLALVSDAQLEFELLQVELDTEGAIASGQGGLGLPEAQARKVAAGLRVLRTYLSDLVTEYETHRPTFRDGASPLARLPRLSDFLDRGRTGFTGEAAGAFRDVRRLIRAEMLSAPALAHPDGDSTAG
;
A
#
# COMPACT_ATOMS: atom_id res chain seq x y z
N MET A 1 -16.18 -3.73 16.35
CA MET A 1 -17.01 -3.00 17.32
C MET A 1 -16.08 -2.10 18.11
N ALA A 2 -15.87 -0.88 17.62
CA ALA A 2 -14.90 0.06 18.19
C ALA A 2 -15.48 0.74 19.44
N PRO A 3 -14.70 0.92 20.53
CA PRO A 3 -15.18 1.57 21.74
C PRO A 3 -15.50 3.04 21.45
N ALA A 4 -16.68 3.47 21.89
CA ALA A 4 -17.14 4.85 21.76
C ALA A 4 -16.23 5.81 22.53
N PRO A 5 -15.86 6.98 21.96
CA PRO A 5 -15.08 7.99 22.66
C PRO A 5 -15.96 8.70 23.71
N GLN A 6 -16.08 8.11 24.88
CA GLN A 6 -16.55 8.77 26.10
C GLN A 6 -15.33 9.07 26.96
N ARG A 7 -14.87 10.33 27.01
CA ARG A 7 -14.06 10.97 28.11
C ARG A 7 -13.31 12.24 27.67
N GLU A 8 -13.99 13.26 27.14
CA GLU A 8 -13.38 14.60 27.02
C GLU A 8 -14.22 15.76 27.58
N ASP A 9 -15.47 15.53 28.00
CA ASP A 9 -16.34 16.62 28.45
C ASP A 9 -16.14 17.04 29.92
N ASP A 10 -15.50 16.23 30.77
CA ASP A 10 -15.33 16.56 32.19
C ASP A 10 -14.16 17.52 32.47
N ALA A 11 -13.23 17.71 31.54
CA ALA A 11 -12.08 18.59 31.74
C ALA A 11 -12.39 20.09 31.50
N ARG A 12 -13.50 20.43 30.84
CA ARG A 12 -13.85 21.83 30.51
C ARG A 12 -14.71 22.55 31.55
N ARG A 13 -15.28 21.83 32.54
CA ARG A 13 -16.17 22.43 33.55
C ARG A 13 -15.48 23.02 34.78
N GLY A 14 -14.16 22.87 34.91
CA GLY A 14 -13.43 23.24 36.13
C GLY A 14 -12.90 24.68 36.21
N ASP A 15 -12.80 25.42 35.11
CA ASP A 15 -11.99 26.67 35.10
C ASP A 15 -12.80 27.98 35.06
N ASP A 16 -14.11 27.93 34.84
CA ASP A 16 -14.95 29.14 34.76
C ASP A 16 -15.15 29.84 36.12
N GLY A 17 -14.91 29.14 37.23
CA GLY A 17 -15.01 29.69 38.59
C GLY A 17 -13.75 30.40 39.06
N SER A 18 -12.56 29.94 38.63
CA SER A 18 -11.27 30.39 39.17
C SER A 18 -10.97 31.85 38.79
N TRP A 19 -11.28 32.24 37.54
CA TRP A 19 -11.04 33.61 37.06
C TRP A 19 -11.96 34.64 37.71
N ARG A 20 -13.20 34.26 38.03
CA ARG A 20 -14.15 35.14 38.73
C ARG A 20 -13.70 35.41 40.16
N VAL A 21 -13.20 34.39 40.85
CA VAL A 21 -12.62 34.52 42.20
C VAL A 21 -11.35 35.36 42.16
N LEU A 22 -10.48 35.18 41.15
CA LEU A 22 -9.28 35.99 40.96
C LEU A 22 -9.61 37.47 40.71
N LEU A 23 -10.57 37.76 39.82
CA LEU A 23 -11.01 39.13 39.56
C LEU A 23 -11.68 39.76 40.79
N GLY A 24 -12.50 39.00 41.51
CA GLY A 24 -13.08 39.43 42.77
C GLY A 24 -12.01 39.80 43.81
N ALA A 25 -10.95 38.98 43.93
CA ALA A 25 -9.83 39.25 44.82
C ALA A 25 -9.03 40.49 44.40
N ILE A 26 -8.73 40.66 43.10
CA ILE A 26 -8.03 41.85 42.57
C ILE A 26 -8.86 43.11 42.82
N ALA A 27 -10.17 43.07 42.54
CA ALA A 27 -11.08 44.18 42.79
C ALA A 27 -11.15 44.52 44.29
N ALA A 28 -11.24 43.52 45.16
CA ALA A 28 -11.25 43.71 46.61
C ALA A 28 -9.94 44.34 47.13
N VAL A 29 -8.79 43.87 46.66
CA VAL A 29 -7.48 44.45 47.01
C VAL A 29 -7.37 45.89 46.49
N GLY A 30 -7.85 46.16 45.28
CA GLY A 30 -7.89 47.52 44.72
C GLY A 30 -8.74 48.48 45.56
N VAL A 31 -9.97 48.06 45.92
CA VAL A 31 -10.87 48.85 46.78
C VAL A 31 -10.25 49.07 48.16
N LEU A 32 -9.66 48.03 48.77
CA LEU A 32 -9.00 48.13 50.06
C LEU A 32 -7.80 49.09 50.02
N SER A 33 -7.02 49.06 48.94
CA SER A 33 -5.87 49.95 48.74
C SER A 33 -6.28 51.40 48.61
N VAL A 34 -7.35 51.69 47.86
CA VAL A 34 -7.92 53.05 47.75
C VAL A 34 -8.48 53.52 49.09
N ALA A 35 -9.17 52.67 49.83
CA ALA A 35 -9.70 53.00 51.16
C ALA A 35 -8.59 53.35 52.16
N VAL A 36 -7.50 52.58 52.17
CA VAL A 36 -6.31 52.90 52.99
C VAL A 36 -5.66 54.20 52.56
N LEU A 37 -5.54 54.46 51.25
CA LEU A 37 -4.97 55.70 50.72
C LEU A 37 -5.78 56.93 51.16
N VAL A 38 -7.11 56.86 51.05
CA VAL A 38 -8.03 57.94 51.48
C VAL A 38 -7.94 58.15 52.99
N ALA A 39 -7.90 57.08 53.79
CA ALA A 39 -7.81 57.17 55.24
C ALA A 39 -6.48 57.79 55.73
N VAL A 40 -5.40 57.60 54.98
CA VAL A 40 -4.06 58.11 55.33
C VAL A 40 -3.81 59.51 54.75
N TRP A 41 -4.56 59.95 53.73
CA TRP A 41 -4.39 61.25 53.08
C TRP A 41 -4.64 62.46 54.00
N ASP A 42 -5.53 62.32 54.98
CA ASP A 42 -5.80 63.35 55.99
C ASP A 42 -4.74 63.39 57.11
N ALA A 43 -3.87 62.38 57.21
CA ALA A 43 -2.78 62.37 58.17
C ALA A 43 -1.58 63.13 57.58
N GLY A 44 -1.26 64.29 58.13
CA GLY A 44 -0.18 65.17 57.63
C GLY A 44 1.15 64.45 57.33
N SER A 45 1.92 65.01 56.38
CA SER A 45 3.09 64.45 55.68
C SER A 45 4.34 64.12 56.52
N GLY A 46 4.21 63.96 57.84
CA GLY A 46 5.29 63.61 58.77
C GLY A 46 4.97 62.47 59.74
N THR A 47 3.86 61.75 59.54
CA THR A 47 3.42 60.67 60.45
C THR A 47 3.81 59.29 59.94
N LEU A 48 4.09 58.35 60.86
CA LEU A 48 4.42 56.94 60.57
C LEU A 48 3.40 56.27 59.62
N GLY A 49 2.13 56.69 59.69
CA GLY A 49 1.05 56.20 58.83
C GLY A 49 1.25 56.52 57.35
N PHE A 50 1.83 57.68 57.02
CA PHE A 50 2.13 58.06 55.63
C PHE A 50 3.20 57.15 55.02
N GLU A 51 4.28 56.87 55.75
CA GLU A 51 5.34 55.95 55.31
C GLU A 51 4.81 54.51 55.17
N LEU A 52 3.94 54.07 56.08
CA LEU A 52 3.31 52.75 55.99
C LEU A 52 2.35 52.64 54.78
N GLY A 53 1.56 53.69 54.52
CA GLY A 53 0.67 53.74 53.36
C GLY A 53 1.43 53.68 52.03
N LYS A 54 2.57 54.37 51.96
CA LYS A 54 3.47 54.31 50.80
C LYS A 54 4.05 52.92 50.58
N ALA A 55 4.48 52.24 51.66
CA ALA A 55 4.98 50.86 51.58
C ALA A 55 3.90 49.88 51.10
N LEU A 56 2.66 50.02 51.59
CA LEU A 56 1.53 49.21 51.13
C LEU A 56 1.20 49.45 49.65
N MET A 57 1.24 50.70 49.19
CA MET A 57 1.03 51.03 47.78
C MET A 57 2.11 50.41 46.89
N GLN A 58 3.38 50.43 47.32
CA GLN A 58 4.48 49.76 46.61
C GLN A 58 4.26 48.24 46.54
N LEU A 59 3.77 47.62 47.62
CA LEU A 59 3.45 46.19 47.64
C LEU A 59 2.34 45.85 46.63
N VAL A 60 1.26 46.63 46.61
CA VAL A 60 0.15 46.45 45.65
C VAL A 60 0.64 46.59 44.22
N LEU A 61 1.49 47.59 43.95
CA LEU A 61 2.08 47.80 42.63
C LEU A 61 2.94 46.59 42.20
N VAL A 62 3.75 46.02 43.09
CA VAL A 62 4.56 44.83 42.82
C VAL A 62 3.67 43.61 42.54
N VAL A 63 2.58 43.44 43.28
CA VAL A 63 1.62 42.34 43.05
C VAL A 63 0.92 42.48 41.70
N LEU A 64 0.46 43.69 41.35
CA LEU A 64 -0.15 43.96 40.04
C LEU A 64 0.83 43.74 38.89
N ALA A 65 2.07 44.20 39.04
CA ALA A 65 3.12 43.96 38.05
C ALA A 65 3.42 42.47 37.89
N GLY A 66 3.53 41.72 39.00
CA GLY A 66 3.74 40.27 38.99
C GLY A 66 2.57 39.52 38.33
N ALA A 67 1.32 39.91 38.62
CA ALA A 67 0.14 39.33 38.00
C ALA A 67 0.10 39.59 36.48
N LEU A 68 0.45 40.80 36.04
CA LEU A 68 0.53 41.15 34.63
C LEU A 68 1.62 40.34 33.90
N VAL A 69 2.82 40.23 34.49
CA VAL A 69 3.92 39.43 33.91
C VAL A 69 3.51 37.96 33.81
N LYS A 70 2.87 37.40 34.85
CA LYS A 70 2.37 36.02 34.83
C LYS A 70 1.32 35.83 33.74
N PHE A 71 0.36 36.74 33.62
CA PHE A 71 -0.68 36.68 32.58
C PHE A 71 -0.08 36.68 31.17
N LEU A 72 0.89 37.56 30.91
CA LEU A 72 1.59 37.62 29.62
C LEU A 72 2.40 36.33 29.35
N ALA A 73 3.06 35.78 30.37
CA ALA A 73 3.81 34.53 30.25
C ALA A 73 2.89 33.34 29.95
N ASP A 74 1.76 33.23 30.64
CA ASP A 74 0.78 32.16 30.45
C ASP A 74 0.14 32.23 29.05
N GLU A 75 -0.21 33.42 28.57
CA GLU A 75 -0.74 33.58 27.20
C GLU A 75 0.29 33.16 26.14
N HIS A 76 1.56 33.52 26.34
CA HIS A 76 2.63 33.15 25.42
C HIS A 76 2.91 31.64 25.44
N ALA A 77 2.90 31.01 26.62
CA ALA A 77 3.02 29.56 26.76
C ALA A 77 1.87 28.82 26.08
N ARG A 78 0.61 29.26 26.27
CA ARG A 78 -0.56 28.68 25.60
C ARG A 78 -0.47 28.77 24.08
N LYS A 79 -0.01 29.90 23.54
CA LYS A 79 0.20 30.07 22.08
C LYS A 79 1.26 29.12 21.54
N ARG A 80 2.36 28.90 22.26
CA ARG A 80 3.42 27.94 21.87
C ARG A 80 2.91 26.51 21.89
N THR A 81 2.27 26.07 22.98
CA THR A 81 1.72 24.71 23.06
C THR A 81 0.68 24.44 21.96
N ALA A 82 -0.18 25.42 21.65
CA ALA A 82 -1.14 25.26 20.55
C ALA A 82 -0.47 25.22 19.17
N ALA A 83 0.64 25.95 18.97
CA ALA A 83 1.42 25.88 17.73
C ALA A 83 2.13 24.52 17.60
N ASP A 84 2.76 24.05 18.67
CA ASP A 84 3.47 22.76 18.71
C ASP A 84 2.51 21.59 18.48
N GLN A 85 1.32 21.62 19.08
CA GLN A 85 0.27 20.62 18.84
C GLN A 85 -0.20 20.59 17.38
N ARG A 86 -0.31 21.75 16.72
CA ARG A 86 -0.68 21.83 15.31
C ARG A 86 0.44 21.33 14.40
N ALA A 87 1.69 21.60 14.73
CA ALA A 87 2.85 21.06 14.01
C ALA A 87 2.89 19.54 14.12
N ALA A 88 2.80 19.00 15.34
CA ALA A 88 2.76 17.56 15.59
C ALA A 88 1.58 16.86 14.89
N ALA A 89 0.40 17.48 14.87
CA ALA A 89 -0.77 16.94 14.16
C ALA A 89 -0.57 16.89 12.63
N ARG A 90 0.11 17.89 12.05
CA ARG A 90 0.44 17.88 10.61
C ARG A 90 1.45 16.79 10.28
N GLU A 91 2.51 16.68 11.07
CA GLU A 91 3.53 15.64 10.93
C GLU A 91 2.91 14.24 11.03
N ALA A 92 2.01 14.01 12.00
CA ALA A 92 1.32 12.73 12.16
C ALA A 92 0.45 12.38 10.92
N VAL A 93 -0.26 13.36 10.36
CA VAL A 93 -1.06 13.17 9.14
C VAL A 93 -0.18 12.88 7.93
N GLU A 94 0.97 13.55 7.81
CA GLU A 94 1.93 13.30 6.73
C GLU A 94 2.58 11.92 6.85
N GLN A 95 3.00 11.52 8.05
CA GLN A 95 3.51 10.18 8.32
C GLN A 95 2.47 9.11 8.02
N GLN A 96 1.22 9.31 8.44
CA GLN A 96 0.14 8.36 8.15
C GLN A 96 -0.08 8.23 6.63
N ARG A 97 -0.11 9.33 5.89
CA ARG A 97 -0.24 9.31 4.42
C ARG A 97 0.94 8.63 3.75
N ALA A 98 2.16 8.82 4.26
CA ALA A 98 3.35 8.13 3.75
C ALA A 98 3.26 6.62 3.98
N ALA A 99 2.89 6.20 5.19
CA ALA A 99 2.71 4.78 5.55
C ALA A 99 1.60 4.11 4.72
N GLU A 100 0.48 4.79 4.50
CA GLU A 100 -0.62 4.28 3.65
C GLU A 100 -0.15 4.10 2.20
N ARG A 101 0.62 5.06 1.65
CA ARG A 101 1.19 4.94 0.30
C ARG A 101 2.18 3.78 0.20
N GLU A 102 3.05 3.62 1.20
CA GLU A 102 3.98 2.49 1.27
C GLU A 102 3.25 1.15 1.30
N ALA A 103 2.21 1.02 2.13
CA ALA A 103 1.40 -0.19 2.22
C ALA A 103 0.76 -0.55 0.88
N LEU A 104 0.20 0.43 0.16
CA LEU A 104 -0.37 0.23 -1.17
C LEU A 104 0.68 -0.24 -2.20
N VAL A 105 1.88 0.35 -2.18
CA VAL A 105 2.98 -0.07 -3.07
C VAL A 105 3.44 -1.49 -2.75
N GLN A 106 3.51 -1.86 -1.47
CA GLN A 106 3.89 -3.21 -1.06
C GLN A 106 2.85 -4.25 -1.46
N GLN A 107 1.57 -3.98 -1.19
CA GLN A 107 0.46 -4.84 -1.59
C GLN A 107 0.49 -5.09 -3.11
N ARG A 108 0.66 -4.03 -3.90
CA ARG A 108 0.78 -4.13 -5.36
C ARG A 108 1.95 -5.02 -5.80
N ARG A 109 3.12 -4.84 -5.19
CA ARG A 109 4.31 -5.67 -5.50
C ARG A 109 4.09 -7.13 -5.13
N GLU A 110 3.41 -7.39 -4.03
CA GLU A 110 3.08 -8.74 -3.60
C GLU A 110 2.12 -9.43 -4.58
N SER A 111 1.05 -8.76 -5.02
CA SER A 111 0.15 -9.32 -6.04
C SER A 111 0.87 -9.61 -7.35
N LEU A 112 1.72 -8.68 -7.84
CA LEU A 112 2.54 -8.91 -9.05
C LEU A 112 3.52 -10.07 -8.90
N ARG A 113 4.12 -10.25 -7.72
CA ARG A 113 4.97 -11.42 -7.41
C ARG A 113 4.15 -12.71 -7.45
N GLY A 114 2.95 -12.71 -6.87
CA GLY A 114 2.03 -13.84 -6.88
C GLY A 114 1.70 -14.29 -8.31
N VAL A 115 1.27 -13.36 -9.15
CA VAL A 115 0.96 -13.62 -10.57
C VAL A 115 2.18 -14.14 -11.32
N LEU A 116 3.35 -13.52 -11.12
CA LEU A 116 4.58 -13.96 -11.78
C LEU A 116 5.01 -15.36 -11.34
N ALA A 117 4.90 -15.68 -10.05
CA ALA A 117 5.25 -16.98 -9.51
C ALA A 117 4.34 -18.07 -10.12
N ARG A 118 3.02 -17.88 -10.03
CA ARG A 118 2.01 -18.79 -10.60
C ARG A 118 2.19 -19.01 -12.10
N ALA A 119 2.36 -17.93 -12.87
CA ALA A 119 2.63 -18.02 -14.31
C ALA A 119 3.94 -18.78 -14.61
N THR A 120 4.97 -18.58 -13.78
CA THR A 120 6.25 -19.29 -13.92
C THR A 120 6.09 -20.77 -13.63
N ASP A 121 5.37 -21.13 -12.57
CA ASP A 121 5.16 -22.52 -12.17
C ASP A 121 4.35 -23.28 -13.23
N ALA A 122 3.24 -22.69 -13.71
CA ALA A 122 2.45 -23.24 -14.82
C ALA A 122 3.31 -23.45 -16.07
N TYR A 123 4.13 -22.45 -16.46
CA TYR A 123 5.03 -22.57 -17.60
C TYR A 123 6.09 -23.67 -17.42
N GLN A 124 6.65 -23.82 -16.22
CA GLN A 124 7.62 -24.89 -15.95
C GLN A 124 6.97 -26.27 -15.93
N ALA A 125 5.71 -26.38 -15.48
CA ALA A 125 4.92 -27.61 -15.57
C ALA A 125 4.75 -28.05 -17.03
N VAL A 126 4.33 -27.13 -17.92
CA VAL A 126 4.24 -27.40 -19.37
C VAL A 126 5.58 -27.85 -19.93
N LYS A 127 6.68 -27.17 -19.58
CA LYS A 127 8.02 -27.57 -20.04
C LYS A 127 8.45 -28.94 -19.52
N ARG A 128 8.05 -29.30 -18.29
CA ARG A 128 8.32 -30.61 -17.71
C ARG A 128 7.55 -31.68 -18.46
N ALA A 129 6.24 -31.49 -18.65
CA ALA A 129 5.39 -32.38 -19.44
C ALA A 129 5.96 -32.59 -20.85
N ARG A 130 6.35 -31.50 -21.53
CA ARG A 130 7.03 -31.55 -22.83
C ARG A 130 8.29 -32.42 -22.83
N ARG A 131 9.16 -32.26 -21.83
CA ARG A 131 10.42 -33.03 -21.74
C ARG A 131 10.15 -34.51 -21.51
N LEU A 132 9.17 -34.83 -20.68
CA LEU A 132 8.77 -36.21 -20.38
C LEU A 132 8.11 -36.88 -21.59
N LEU A 133 7.21 -36.18 -22.30
CA LEU A 133 6.64 -36.66 -23.56
C LEU A 133 7.73 -36.99 -24.59
N ARG A 134 8.71 -36.09 -24.74
CA ARG A 134 9.85 -36.32 -25.64
C ARG A 134 10.70 -37.52 -25.25
N ALA A 135 10.89 -37.72 -23.95
CA ALA A 135 11.66 -38.85 -23.44
C ALA A 135 10.89 -40.18 -23.60
N GLY A 136 9.55 -40.14 -23.57
CA GLY A 136 8.68 -41.30 -23.76
C GLY A 136 8.31 -41.61 -25.23
N LEU A 137 8.94 -40.94 -26.21
CA LEU A 137 8.72 -41.26 -27.62
C LEU A 137 9.33 -42.62 -27.98
N ILE A 138 8.52 -43.46 -28.61
CA ILE A 138 8.93 -44.76 -29.14
C ILE A 138 9.43 -44.55 -30.57
N HIS A 139 10.65 -45.01 -30.83
CA HIS A 139 11.25 -44.96 -32.17
C HIS A 139 11.25 -46.37 -32.75
N ASP A 140 10.42 -46.58 -33.77
CA ASP A 140 10.31 -47.85 -34.44
C ASP A 140 11.50 -48.08 -35.40
N PRO A 141 11.86 -49.34 -35.72
CA PRO A 141 12.98 -49.65 -36.61
C PRO A 141 12.82 -49.11 -38.05
N ASP A 142 11.58 -48.83 -38.48
CA ASP A 142 11.25 -48.23 -39.77
C ASP A 142 11.40 -46.70 -39.78
N GLY A 143 11.82 -46.11 -38.65
CA GLY A 143 11.97 -44.67 -38.48
C GLY A 143 10.68 -43.94 -38.09
N ALA A 144 9.56 -44.66 -37.93
CA ALA A 144 8.34 -44.06 -37.40
C ALA A 144 8.52 -43.68 -35.93
N VAL A 145 7.98 -42.52 -35.55
CA VAL A 145 7.95 -42.05 -34.17
C VAL A 145 6.52 -42.19 -33.64
N ARG A 146 6.37 -42.85 -32.50
CA ARG A 146 5.07 -43.06 -31.84
C ARG A 146 5.11 -42.49 -30.43
N VAL A 147 3.93 -42.12 -29.94
CA VAL A 147 3.72 -41.73 -28.54
C VAL A 147 2.89 -42.81 -27.84
N GLY A 148 3.34 -43.26 -26.67
CA GLY A 148 2.60 -44.22 -25.85
C GLY A 148 1.42 -43.55 -25.14
N GLU A 149 0.30 -44.27 -25.07
CA GLU A 149 -0.98 -43.82 -24.49
C GLU A 149 -0.81 -43.35 -23.05
N VAL A 150 -0.21 -44.18 -22.19
CA VAL A 150 -0.05 -43.88 -20.76
C VAL A 150 0.76 -42.60 -20.55
N VAL A 151 1.90 -42.47 -21.23
CA VAL A 151 2.74 -41.26 -21.14
C VAL A 151 1.98 -40.05 -21.71
N TYR A 152 1.18 -40.23 -22.75
CA TYR A 152 0.41 -39.14 -23.33
C TYR A 152 -0.67 -38.64 -22.36
N ASP A 153 -1.49 -39.54 -21.83
CA ASP A 153 -2.57 -39.24 -20.88
C ASP A 153 -2.01 -38.53 -19.62
N GLU A 154 -0.93 -39.05 -19.02
CA GLU A 154 -0.31 -38.46 -17.82
C GLU A 154 0.22 -37.04 -18.05
N GLN A 155 0.93 -36.83 -19.16
CA GLN A 155 1.56 -35.53 -19.40
C GLN A 155 0.55 -34.49 -19.90
N LEU A 156 -0.55 -34.91 -20.53
CA LEU A 156 -1.62 -34.01 -20.95
C LEU A 156 -2.51 -33.56 -19.79
N ALA A 157 -2.63 -34.37 -18.73
CA ALA A 157 -3.24 -33.90 -17.49
C ALA A 157 -2.48 -32.67 -16.93
N LEU A 158 -1.15 -32.73 -16.86
CA LEU A 158 -0.33 -31.61 -16.40
C LEU A 158 -0.42 -30.37 -17.30
N VAL A 159 -0.59 -30.58 -18.62
CA VAL A 159 -0.78 -29.48 -19.57
C VAL A 159 -2.15 -28.83 -19.38
N SER A 160 -3.19 -29.63 -19.17
CA SER A 160 -4.56 -29.16 -18.88
C SER A 160 -4.59 -28.32 -17.60
N ASP A 161 -3.98 -28.80 -16.52
CA ASP A 161 -3.88 -28.06 -15.25
C ASP A 161 -3.18 -26.70 -15.45
N ALA A 162 -2.09 -26.68 -16.21
CA ALA A 162 -1.38 -25.43 -16.52
C ALA A 162 -2.21 -24.49 -17.41
N GLN A 163 -3.02 -25.01 -18.32
CA GLN A 163 -3.93 -24.21 -19.15
C GLN A 163 -5.01 -23.53 -18.29
N LEU A 164 -5.60 -24.27 -17.36
CA LEU A 164 -6.56 -23.73 -16.38
C LEU A 164 -5.91 -22.63 -15.53
N GLU A 165 -4.67 -22.83 -15.09
CA GLU A 165 -3.95 -21.83 -14.30
C GLU A 165 -3.72 -20.53 -15.08
N PHE A 166 -3.35 -20.60 -16.37
CA PHE A 166 -3.24 -19.42 -17.21
C PHE A 166 -4.59 -18.72 -17.45
N GLU A 167 -5.68 -19.48 -17.53
CA GLU A 167 -7.03 -18.92 -17.63
C GLU A 167 -7.42 -18.17 -16.35
N LEU A 168 -7.18 -18.75 -15.18
CA LEU A 168 -7.44 -18.10 -13.89
C LEU A 168 -6.64 -16.80 -13.74
N LEU A 169 -5.36 -16.81 -14.11
CA LEU A 169 -4.52 -15.61 -14.09
C LEU A 169 -5.04 -14.54 -15.05
N GLN A 170 -5.58 -14.93 -16.21
CA GLN A 170 -6.21 -13.98 -17.13
C GLN A 170 -7.47 -13.35 -16.51
N VAL A 171 -8.34 -14.17 -15.90
CA VAL A 171 -9.56 -13.68 -15.23
C VAL A 171 -9.23 -12.76 -14.06
N GLU A 172 -8.19 -13.05 -13.28
CA GLU A 172 -7.71 -12.21 -12.18
C GLU A 172 -7.25 -10.84 -12.69
N LEU A 173 -6.45 -10.81 -13.76
CA LEU A 173 -6.03 -9.58 -14.44
C LEU A 173 -7.21 -8.76 -14.97
N ASP A 174 -8.20 -9.43 -15.57
CA ASP A 174 -9.37 -8.78 -16.14
C ASP A 174 -10.31 -8.24 -15.03
N THR A 175 -10.48 -8.99 -13.93
CA THR A 175 -11.36 -8.63 -12.80
C THR A 175 -10.77 -7.51 -11.97
N GLU A 176 -9.49 -7.61 -11.58
CA GLU A 176 -8.81 -6.54 -10.87
C GLU A 176 -8.67 -5.27 -11.74
N GLY A 177 -8.57 -5.44 -13.06
CA GLY A 177 -8.55 -4.33 -14.02
C GLY A 177 -9.89 -3.63 -14.20
N ALA A 178 -11.01 -4.35 -14.05
CA ALA A 178 -12.35 -3.78 -14.17
C ALA A 178 -12.80 -3.03 -12.91
N ILE A 179 -12.38 -3.49 -11.71
CA ILE A 179 -12.77 -2.87 -10.44
C ILE A 179 -12.06 -1.52 -10.22
N ALA A 180 -10.87 -1.34 -10.77
CA ALA A 180 -10.10 -0.10 -10.69
C ALA A 180 -10.27 0.72 -11.99
N SER A 181 -11.40 1.40 -12.15
CA SER A 181 -11.79 2.24 -13.30
C SER A 181 -10.96 3.55 -13.44
N GLY A 182 -9.63 3.42 -13.42
CA GLY A 182 -8.65 4.49 -13.66
C GLY A 182 -7.19 4.09 -13.38
N GLN A 183 -6.95 3.01 -12.64
CA GLN A 183 -5.62 2.43 -12.40
C GLN A 183 -5.67 0.98 -12.87
N GLY A 184 -4.94 0.61 -13.93
CA GLY A 184 -5.01 -0.74 -14.49
C GLY A 184 -4.78 -1.85 -13.45
N GLY A 185 -5.42 -3.00 -13.65
CA GLY A 185 -5.44 -4.12 -12.71
C GLY A 185 -4.05 -4.56 -12.24
N LEU A 186 -3.95 -5.07 -11.00
CA LEU A 186 -2.67 -5.33 -10.30
C LEU A 186 -1.76 -4.09 -10.22
N GLY A 187 -2.37 -2.92 -10.34
CA GLY A 187 -1.74 -1.61 -10.46
C GLY A 187 -0.90 -1.42 -11.73
N LEU A 188 -0.86 -2.37 -12.67
CA LEU A 188 -0.11 -2.21 -13.92
C LEU A 188 -0.68 -1.04 -14.74
N PRO A 189 0.15 -0.27 -15.46
CA PRO A 189 -0.35 0.64 -16.47
C PRO A 189 -1.25 -0.13 -17.45
N GLU A 190 -2.41 0.42 -17.81
CA GLU A 190 -3.43 -0.27 -18.61
C GLU A 190 -2.86 -0.89 -19.91
N ALA A 191 -1.96 -0.17 -20.58
CA ALA A 191 -1.27 -0.68 -21.77
C ALA A 191 -0.38 -1.90 -21.49
N GLN A 192 0.26 -1.97 -20.32
CA GLN A 192 1.04 -3.14 -19.91
C GLN A 192 0.13 -4.29 -19.48
N ALA A 193 -0.93 -4.01 -18.70
CA ALA A 193 -1.91 -5.02 -18.29
C ALA A 193 -2.51 -5.74 -19.50
N ARG A 194 -2.92 -5.00 -20.54
CA ARG A 194 -3.40 -5.57 -21.81
C ARG A 194 -2.38 -6.47 -22.50
N LYS A 195 -1.09 -6.09 -22.49
CA LYS A 195 -0.02 -6.90 -23.09
C LYS A 195 0.24 -8.17 -22.29
N VAL A 196 0.19 -8.10 -20.96
CA VAL A 196 0.30 -9.29 -20.09
C VAL A 196 -0.87 -10.23 -20.36
N ALA A 197 -2.10 -9.71 -20.34
CA ALA A 197 -3.31 -10.50 -20.63
C ALA A 197 -3.28 -11.12 -22.03
N ALA A 198 -2.82 -10.38 -23.05
CA ALA A 198 -2.64 -10.92 -24.40
C ALA A 198 -1.60 -12.05 -24.44
N GLY A 199 -0.47 -11.92 -23.74
CA GLY A 199 0.53 -12.97 -23.67
C GLY A 199 0.04 -14.24 -22.96
N LEU A 200 -0.71 -14.09 -21.87
CA LEU A 200 -1.37 -15.22 -21.19
C LEU A 200 -2.41 -15.89 -22.07
N ARG A 201 -3.18 -15.11 -22.84
CA ARG A 201 -4.15 -15.64 -23.81
C ARG A 201 -3.49 -16.48 -24.89
N VAL A 202 -2.34 -16.03 -25.43
CA VAL A 202 -1.57 -16.80 -26.43
C VAL A 202 -1.14 -18.14 -25.84
N LEU A 203 -0.61 -18.15 -24.61
CA LEU A 203 -0.25 -19.39 -23.90
C LEU A 203 -1.46 -20.32 -23.76
N ARG A 204 -2.57 -19.80 -23.22
CA ARG A 204 -3.80 -20.57 -23.00
C ARG A 204 -4.34 -21.16 -24.30
N THR A 205 -4.46 -20.36 -25.35
CA THR A 205 -4.96 -20.82 -26.66
C THR A 205 -4.06 -21.90 -27.26
N TYR A 206 -2.74 -21.74 -27.19
CA TYR A 206 -1.81 -22.76 -27.67
C TYR A 206 -1.99 -24.09 -26.93
N LEU A 207 -2.11 -24.05 -25.59
CA LEU A 207 -2.34 -25.27 -24.80
C LEU A 207 -3.73 -25.87 -25.04
N SER A 208 -4.76 -25.04 -25.21
CA SER A 208 -6.10 -25.48 -25.55
C SER A 208 -6.12 -26.25 -26.87
N ASP A 209 -5.44 -25.75 -27.91
CA ASP A 209 -5.33 -26.45 -29.20
C ASP A 209 -4.68 -27.84 -29.05
N LEU A 210 -3.67 -27.94 -28.17
CA LEU A 210 -3.00 -29.21 -27.86
C LEU A 210 -3.92 -30.18 -27.09
N VAL A 211 -4.67 -29.69 -26.10
CA VAL A 211 -5.65 -30.49 -25.34
C VAL A 211 -6.80 -30.95 -26.24
N THR A 212 -7.31 -30.08 -27.11
CA THR A 212 -8.36 -30.44 -28.08
C THR A 212 -7.89 -31.51 -29.06
N GLU A 213 -6.64 -31.44 -29.55
CA GLU A 213 -6.07 -32.50 -30.38
C GLU A 213 -6.01 -33.83 -29.61
N TYR A 214 -5.56 -33.79 -28.35
CA TYR A 214 -5.56 -34.95 -27.46
C TYR A 214 -6.97 -35.55 -27.35
N GLU A 215 -7.96 -34.79 -26.91
CA GLU A 215 -9.35 -35.26 -26.74
C GLU A 215 -9.93 -35.89 -28.02
N THR A 216 -9.62 -35.28 -29.16
CA THR A 216 -10.09 -35.75 -30.47
C THR A 216 -9.44 -37.08 -30.88
N HIS A 217 -8.13 -37.21 -30.69
CA HIS A 217 -7.38 -38.36 -31.20
C HIS A 217 -7.21 -39.48 -30.18
N ARG A 218 -7.41 -39.22 -28.88
CA ARG A 218 -7.27 -40.22 -27.81
C ARG A 218 -8.06 -41.50 -28.13
N PRO A 219 -9.35 -41.46 -28.53
CA PRO A 219 -10.11 -42.69 -28.82
C PRO A 219 -9.54 -43.53 -29.96
N THR A 220 -8.64 -42.96 -30.79
CA THR A 220 -8.02 -43.65 -31.92
C THR A 220 -6.73 -44.39 -31.57
N PHE A 221 -6.24 -44.28 -30.34
CA PHE A 221 -5.07 -45.03 -29.86
C PHE A 221 -5.41 -46.53 -29.87
N ARG A 222 -4.73 -47.26 -30.75
CA ARG A 222 -4.79 -48.73 -30.82
C ARG A 222 -3.47 -49.28 -30.29
N ASP A 223 -3.55 -50.39 -29.56
CA ASP A 223 -2.38 -51.09 -29.01
C ASP A 223 -1.50 -50.22 -28.11
N GLY A 224 -2.08 -49.22 -27.43
CA GLY A 224 -1.37 -48.39 -26.47
C GLY A 224 -0.42 -47.34 -27.07
N ALA A 225 -0.41 -47.11 -28.40
CA ALA A 225 0.44 -46.07 -28.98
C ALA A 225 -0.08 -45.53 -30.33
N SER A 226 0.13 -44.24 -30.58
CA SER A 226 -0.27 -43.58 -31.84
C SER A 226 0.94 -43.00 -32.60
N PRO A 227 0.96 -43.04 -33.95
CA PRO A 227 1.99 -42.37 -34.74
C PRO A 227 1.97 -40.85 -34.52
N LEU A 228 3.13 -40.26 -34.20
CA LEU A 228 3.27 -38.82 -33.96
C LEU A 228 2.87 -37.98 -35.18
N ALA A 229 3.04 -38.52 -36.39
CA ALA A 229 2.64 -37.86 -37.64
C ALA A 229 1.11 -37.57 -37.72
N ARG A 230 0.29 -38.27 -36.94
CA ARG A 230 -1.17 -38.03 -36.84
C ARG A 230 -1.54 -36.96 -35.82
N LEU A 231 -0.57 -36.45 -35.08
CA LEU A 231 -0.76 -35.50 -33.97
C LEU A 231 0.07 -34.24 -34.26
N PRO A 232 -0.32 -33.41 -35.25
CA PRO A 232 0.46 -32.25 -35.67
C PRO A 232 0.71 -31.23 -34.55
N ARG A 233 -0.24 -31.00 -33.63
CA ARG A 233 -0.04 -30.08 -32.49
C ARG A 233 0.93 -30.65 -31.48
N LEU A 234 0.85 -31.94 -31.17
CA LEU A 234 1.84 -32.61 -30.34
C LEU A 234 3.22 -32.57 -31.02
N SER A 235 3.31 -32.85 -32.31
CA SER A 235 4.57 -32.79 -33.07
C SER A 235 5.22 -31.41 -32.97
N ASP A 236 4.44 -30.34 -33.22
CA ASP A 236 4.86 -28.95 -33.05
C ASP A 236 5.27 -28.64 -31.59
N PHE A 237 4.50 -29.13 -30.61
CA PHE A 237 4.82 -28.98 -29.19
C PHE A 237 6.15 -29.64 -28.83
N LEU A 238 6.48 -30.80 -29.40
CA LEU A 238 7.71 -31.53 -29.10
C LEU A 238 8.92 -30.99 -29.88
N ASP A 239 8.71 -30.28 -30.98
CA ASP A 239 9.78 -29.80 -31.87
C ASP A 239 10.84 -28.94 -31.13
N ARG A 240 12.12 -29.18 -31.46
CA ARG A 240 13.27 -28.43 -30.92
C ARG A 240 13.53 -27.13 -31.69
N GLY A 241 12.86 -26.93 -32.82
CA GLY A 241 12.98 -25.75 -33.66
C GLY A 241 12.56 -24.46 -32.96
N ARG A 242 12.51 -23.37 -33.71
CA ARG A 242 12.02 -22.05 -33.23
C ARG A 242 10.53 -21.84 -33.50
N THR A 243 9.88 -22.80 -34.14
CA THR A 243 8.45 -22.80 -34.45
C THR A 243 7.66 -23.43 -33.31
N GLY A 244 6.37 -23.12 -33.22
CA GLY A 244 5.50 -23.72 -32.20
C GLY A 244 5.74 -23.24 -30.78
N PHE A 245 5.83 -24.18 -29.84
CA PHE A 245 5.96 -23.90 -28.41
C PHE A 245 7.16 -23.01 -28.07
N THR A 246 8.32 -23.27 -28.68
CA THR A 246 9.56 -22.52 -28.42
C THR A 246 9.57 -21.12 -29.04
N GLY A 247 8.71 -20.90 -30.04
CA GLY A 247 8.53 -19.62 -30.71
C GLY A 247 7.45 -18.79 -30.03
N GLU A 248 6.20 -19.14 -30.30
CA GLU A 248 5.01 -18.36 -29.94
C GLU A 248 4.76 -18.39 -28.43
N ALA A 249 4.51 -19.56 -27.86
CA ALA A 249 4.19 -19.71 -26.43
C ALA A 249 5.35 -19.25 -25.53
N ALA A 250 6.58 -19.69 -25.79
CA ALA A 250 7.75 -19.26 -25.04
C ALA A 250 8.11 -17.78 -25.26
N GLY A 251 7.79 -17.21 -26.43
CA GLY A 251 7.87 -15.77 -26.70
C GLY A 251 6.91 -14.99 -25.80
N ALA A 252 5.62 -15.35 -25.85
CA ALA A 252 4.57 -14.73 -25.05
C ALA A 252 4.88 -14.79 -23.54
N PHE A 253 5.34 -15.95 -23.03
CA PHE A 253 5.75 -16.06 -21.62
C PHE A 253 6.92 -15.14 -21.26
N ARG A 254 7.94 -15.05 -22.13
CA ARG A 254 9.09 -14.14 -21.90
C ARG A 254 8.63 -12.69 -21.83
N ASP A 255 7.69 -12.29 -22.68
CA ASP A 255 7.13 -10.95 -22.69
C ASP A 255 6.32 -10.66 -21.42
N VAL A 256 5.45 -11.58 -20.99
CA VAL A 256 4.72 -11.50 -19.71
C VAL A 256 5.70 -11.30 -18.55
N ARG A 257 6.71 -12.16 -18.44
CA ARG A 257 7.72 -12.08 -17.39
C ARG A 257 8.50 -10.76 -17.43
N ARG A 258 8.87 -10.29 -18.63
CA ARG A 258 9.62 -9.03 -18.79
C ARG A 258 8.79 -7.85 -18.33
N LEU A 259 7.51 -7.79 -18.72
CA LEU A 259 6.61 -6.69 -18.36
C LEU A 259 6.37 -6.62 -16.85
N ILE A 260 6.01 -7.75 -16.22
CA ILE A 260 5.77 -7.77 -14.77
C ILE A 260 7.03 -7.39 -13.99
N ARG A 261 8.21 -7.91 -14.39
CA ARG A 261 9.48 -7.56 -13.74
C ARG A 261 9.86 -6.09 -13.94
N ALA A 262 9.66 -5.56 -15.14
CA ALA A 262 9.92 -4.15 -15.42
C ALA A 262 9.08 -3.26 -14.51
N GLU A 263 7.80 -3.60 -14.30
CA GLU A 263 6.93 -2.84 -13.41
C GLU A 263 7.36 -2.93 -11.94
N MET A 264 7.73 -4.12 -11.47
CA MET A 264 8.23 -4.31 -10.10
C MET A 264 9.48 -3.46 -9.82
N LEU A 265 10.35 -3.25 -10.83
CA LEU A 265 11.55 -2.42 -10.74
C LEU A 265 11.27 -0.93 -10.95
N SER A 266 10.22 -0.58 -11.71
CA SER A 266 9.87 0.81 -12.04
C SER A 266 9.00 1.48 -10.97
N ALA A 267 8.34 0.69 -10.10
CA ALA A 267 7.64 1.22 -8.93
C ALA A 267 8.64 2.05 -8.10
N PRO A 268 8.51 3.39 -8.09
CA PRO A 268 9.58 4.28 -7.71
C PRO A 268 10.04 3.99 -6.29
N ALA A 269 11.35 4.08 -6.07
CA ALA A 269 11.87 4.53 -4.80
C ALA A 269 11.08 5.81 -4.49
N LEU A 270 10.19 5.76 -3.50
CA LEU A 270 9.35 6.88 -3.10
C LEU A 270 10.25 8.10 -3.06
N ALA A 271 9.98 9.07 -3.95
CA ALA A 271 10.68 10.34 -3.95
C ALA A 271 10.58 10.87 -2.53
N HIS A 272 11.70 10.87 -1.80
CA HIS A 272 11.81 11.54 -0.53
C HIS A 272 11.33 12.98 -0.78
N PRO A 273 10.31 13.47 -0.06
CA PRO A 273 9.86 14.85 -0.22
C PRO A 273 10.91 15.90 0.19
N ASP A 274 12.11 15.49 0.62
CA ASP A 274 13.13 16.35 1.26
C ASP A 274 14.14 16.98 0.29
N GLY A 275 13.92 16.95 -1.03
CA GLY A 275 14.96 17.28 -2.02
C GLY A 275 15.11 18.73 -2.47
N ASP A 276 14.07 19.57 -2.42
CA ASP A 276 14.10 20.87 -3.11
C ASP A 276 13.33 21.97 -2.35
N SER A 277 13.94 22.53 -1.30
CA SER A 277 13.57 23.87 -0.80
C SER A 277 14.68 24.55 0.01
N THR A 278 15.91 24.53 -0.49
CA THR A 278 16.97 25.44 -0.01
C THR A 278 17.75 26.02 -1.18
N ALA A 279 17.09 26.86 -1.99
CA ALA A 279 17.76 27.82 -2.86
C ALA A 279 16.79 28.99 -3.15
N GLY A 280 17.04 30.15 -2.54
CA GLY A 280 16.36 31.42 -2.83
C GLY A 280 15.95 32.20 -1.60
#